data_AF-A0A530Y171-F1
#
_entry.id   AF-A0A530Y171-F1
#
_cell.length_a   1.000
_cell.length_b   1.000
_cell.length_c   1.000
_cell.angle_alpha   90.00
_cell.angle_beta   90.00
_cell.angle_gamma   90.00
#
_symmetry.space_group_name_H-M   'P 1'
#
loop_
_entity.id
_entity.type
_entity.pdbx_description
1 polymer ?
#
loop_
_entity_poly.entity_id
_entity_poly.type
_entity_poly.pdbx_seq_one_letter_code
_entity_poly.pdbx_strand_id
1 'polypeptide(L)'
;MRGWNTDAFVSDYPRLSAVAQWIENQLDPAGTVAAFVQWLTGQSTSLLRGSINQAVMFVLTFYLLFYFLRDREPALRGIERLSPLRAPETAYLLSRLAETVHAILIGTVLVAAVQGTLGGLISWWLGLPTPVFWGLA
;
A
#
# COMPACT_ATOMS: atom_id res chain seq x y z
N MET A 1 -36.57 9.40 -30.23
CA MET A 1 -36.18 8.86 -28.91
C MET A 1 -36.14 10.02 -27.93
N ARG A 2 -36.81 9.86 -26.79
CA ARG A 2 -37.26 10.86 -25.81
C ARG A 2 -36.14 11.85 -25.42
N GLY A 3 -36.22 13.09 -25.89
CA GLY A 3 -35.49 14.20 -25.29
C GLY A 3 -36.03 14.39 -23.88
N TRP A 4 -35.16 14.23 -22.89
CA TRP A 4 -35.48 14.52 -21.51
C TRP A 4 -35.71 16.03 -21.39
N ASN A 5 -36.96 16.44 -21.20
CA ASN A 5 -37.34 17.83 -20.96
C ASN A 5 -36.98 18.17 -19.50
N THR A 6 -35.69 18.37 -19.23
CA THR A 6 -35.14 18.73 -17.91
C THR A 6 -35.72 20.03 -17.38
N ASP A 7 -36.14 20.90 -18.28
CA ASP A 7 -36.56 22.27 -17.95
C ASP A 7 -37.96 22.30 -17.34
N ALA A 8 -38.81 21.33 -17.70
CA ALA A 8 -40.16 21.17 -17.13
C ALA A 8 -40.16 20.62 -15.69
N PHE A 9 -39.15 19.83 -15.32
CA PHE A 9 -39.01 19.32 -13.95
C PHE A 9 -38.40 20.35 -12.99
N VAL A 10 -37.60 21.29 -13.52
CA VAL A 10 -36.93 22.35 -12.76
C VAL A 10 -37.89 23.50 -12.41
N SER A 11 -38.89 23.76 -13.25
CA SER A 11 -39.89 24.83 -13.01
C SER A 11 -40.90 24.51 -11.91
N ASP A 12 -41.18 23.23 -11.63
CA ASP A 12 -42.23 22.80 -10.69
C ASP A 12 -41.79 22.82 -9.21
N TYR A 13 -40.50 22.99 -8.92
CA TYR A 13 -39.98 22.98 -7.55
C TYR A 13 -39.01 24.16 -7.29
N PRO A 14 -39.49 25.31 -6.78
CA PRO A 14 -38.67 26.51 -6.54
C PRO A 14 -37.54 26.34 -5.51
N ARG A 15 -37.59 25.28 -4.68
CA ARG A 15 -36.49 24.93 -3.76
C ARG A 15 -35.36 24.18 -4.45
N LEU A 16 -35.64 23.45 -5.54
CA LEU A 16 -34.62 22.73 -6.28
C LEU A 16 -33.81 23.67 -7.18
N SER A 17 -34.44 24.71 -7.75
CA SER A 17 -33.73 25.74 -8.51
C SER A 17 -32.83 26.61 -7.63
N ALA A 18 -33.26 26.96 -6.40
CA ALA A 18 -32.43 27.68 -5.44
C ALA A 18 -31.20 26.84 -4.99
N VAL A 19 -31.39 25.54 -4.79
CA VAL A 19 -30.30 24.61 -4.46
C VAL A 19 -29.39 24.38 -5.67
N ALA A 20 -29.94 24.25 -6.88
CA ALA A 20 -29.17 24.12 -8.11
C ALA A 20 -28.30 25.36 -8.35
N GLN A 21 -28.85 26.57 -8.18
CA GLN A 21 -28.11 27.82 -8.32
C GLN A 21 -27.11 28.06 -7.19
N TRP A 22 -27.41 27.63 -5.95
CA TRP A 22 -26.43 27.66 -4.84
C TRP A 22 -25.25 26.70 -5.12
N ILE A 23 -25.53 25.50 -5.65
CA ILE A 23 -24.50 24.54 -6.04
C ILE A 23 -23.72 25.05 -7.26
N GLU A 24 -24.36 25.64 -8.26
CA GLU A 24 -23.69 26.12 -9.48
C GLU A 24 -22.86 27.40 -9.24
N ASN A 25 -23.28 28.26 -8.30
CA ASN A 25 -22.48 29.41 -7.87
C ASN A 25 -21.35 29.05 -6.90
N GLN A 26 -21.42 27.91 -6.20
CA GLN A 26 -20.45 27.50 -5.18
C GLN A 26 -19.50 26.39 -5.65
N LEU A 27 -19.95 25.54 -6.56
CA LEU A 27 -19.18 24.56 -7.34
C LEU A 27 -19.28 24.98 -8.80
N ASP A 28 -18.23 25.59 -9.36
CA ASP A 28 -18.06 25.64 -10.81
C ASP A 28 -17.87 24.18 -11.29
N PRO A 29 -18.87 23.54 -11.93
CA PRO A 29 -18.78 22.14 -12.27
C PRO A 29 -17.68 21.90 -13.31
N ALA A 30 -17.37 22.89 -14.15
CA ALA A 30 -16.27 22.79 -15.11
C ALA A 30 -14.91 22.89 -14.40
N GLY A 31 -14.75 23.81 -13.45
CA GLY A 31 -13.53 23.96 -12.64
C GLY A 31 -13.26 22.75 -11.73
N THR A 32 -14.31 22.20 -11.11
CA THR A 32 -14.21 21.04 -10.21
C THR A 32 -13.91 19.75 -10.97
N VAL A 33 -14.54 19.55 -12.13
CA VAL A 33 -14.24 18.42 -13.02
C VAL A 33 -12.85 18.56 -13.63
N ALA A 34 -12.43 19.76 -14.06
CA ALA A 34 -11.08 19.97 -14.57
C ALA A 34 -10.00 19.73 -13.49
N ALA A 35 -10.21 20.22 -12.27
CA ALA A 35 -9.32 19.97 -11.14
C ALA A 35 -9.27 18.48 -10.76
N PHE A 36 -10.42 17.80 -10.78
CA PHE A 36 -10.50 16.36 -10.55
C PHE A 36 -9.80 15.55 -11.64
N VAL A 37 -9.96 15.92 -12.92
CA VAL A 37 -9.27 15.30 -14.05
C VAL A 37 -7.77 15.56 -13.99
N GLN A 38 -7.33 16.75 -13.62
CA GLN A 38 -5.91 17.06 -13.42
C GLN A 38 -5.31 16.30 -12.23
N TRP A 39 -6.04 16.22 -11.11
CA TRP A 39 -5.66 15.40 -9.96
C TRP A 39 -5.59 13.91 -10.33
N LEU A 40 -6.60 13.38 -11.03
CA LEU A 40 -6.62 12.01 -11.54
C LEU A 40 -5.51 11.73 -12.54
N THR A 41 -5.18 12.67 -13.42
CA THR A 41 -4.12 12.49 -14.41
C THR A 41 -2.74 12.51 -13.74
N GLY A 42 -2.54 13.41 -12.78
CA GLY A 42 -1.34 13.48 -11.96
C GLY A 42 -1.17 12.24 -11.08
N GLN A 43 -2.23 11.83 -10.40
CA GLN A 43 -2.25 10.62 -9.56
C GLN A 43 -2.18 9.34 -10.40
N SER A 44 -2.86 9.24 -11.54
CA SER A 44 -2.80 8.06 -12.40
C SER A 44 -1.36 7.78 -12.84
N THR A 45 -0.63 8.83 -13.23
CA THR A 45 0.78 8.69 -13.61
C THR A 45 1.65 8.27 -12.42
N SER A 46 1.44 8.85 -11.22
CA SER A 46 2.22 8.48 -10.02
C SER A 46 1.86 7.12 -9.46
N LEU A 47 0.58 6.73 -9.52
CA LEU A 47 0.08 5.43 -9.11
C LEU A 47 0.60 4.34 -10.05
N LEU A 48 0.51 4.54 -11.38
CA LEU A 48 1.07 3.61 -12.35
C LEU A 48 2.58 3.43 -12.16
N ARG A 49 3.32 4.55 -12.02
CA ARG A 49 4.76 4.51 -11.76
C ARG A 49 5.08 3.84 -10.42
N GLY A 50 4.31 4.15 -9.38
CA GLY A 50 4.44 3.57 -8.04
C GLY A 50 4.17 2.06 -8.03
N SER A 51 3.09 1.61 -8.66
CA SER A 51 2.74 0.20 -8.77
C SER A 51 3.77 -0.59 -9.58
N ILE A 52 4.31 -0.04 -10.67
CA ILE A 52 5.40 -0.68 -11.42
C ILE A 52 6.65 -0.79 -10.54
N ASN A 53 7.04 0.29 -9.86
CA ASN A 53 8.20 0.26 -8.97
C ASN A 53 8.00 -0.74 -7.82
N GLN A 54 6.81 -0.79 -7.23
CA GLN A 54 6.47 -1.75 -6.19
C GLN A 54 6.54 -3.19 -6.69
N ALA A 55 6.00 -3.47 -7.89
CA ALA A 55 6.06 -4.79 -8.50
C ALA A 55 7.49 -5.22 -8.82
N VAL A 56 8.31 -4.30 -9.35
CA VAL A 56 9.74 -4.56 -9.59
C VAL A 56 10.47 -4.83 -8.28
N MET A 57 10.28 -3.99 -7.26
CA MET A 57 10.90 -4.19 -5.94
C MET A 57 10.44 -5.49 -5.29
N PHE A 58 9.17 -5.86 -5.44
CA PHE A 58 8.62 -7.12 -4.94
C PHE A 58 9.30 -8.30 -5.62
N VAL A 59 9.29 -8.36 -6.96
CA VAL A 59 9.95 -9.42 -7.73
C VAL A 59 11.45 -9.48 -7.42
N LEU A 60 12.11 -8.32 -7.33
CA LEU A 60 13.53 -8.23 -6.99
C LEU A 60 13.81 -8.74 -5.57
N THR A 61 12.97 -8.39 -4.60
CA THR A 61 13.11 -8.86 -3.21
C THR A 61 12.97 -10.38 -3.15
N PHE A 62 11.98 -10.97 -3.82
CA PHE A 62 11.82 -12.43 -3.88
C PHE A 62 12.97 -13.10 -4.64
N TYR A 63 13.44 -12.49 -5.73
CA TYR A 63 14.59 -12.97 -6.48
C TYR A 63 15.86 -12.99 -5.61
N LEU A 64 16.15 -11.89 -4.93
CA LEU A 64 17.29 -11.78 -4.03
C LEU A 64 17.15 -12.75 -2.86
N LEU A 65 15.97 -12.85 -2.26
CA LEU A 65 15.69 -13.80 -1.19
C LEU A 65 15.95 -15.24 -1.65
N PHE A 66 15.48 -15.61 -2.84
CA PHE A 66 15.72 -16.93 -3.42
C PHE A 66 17.22 -17.22 -3.59
N TYR A 67 17.97 -16.28 -4.18
CA TYR A 67 19.41 -16.43 -4.34
C TYR A 67 20.14 -16.47 -2.98
N PHE A 68 19.75 -15.62 -2.04
CA PHE A 68 20.34 -15.57 -0.70
C PHE A 68 20.12 -16.89 0.07
N LEU A 69 18.93 -17.47 -0.05
CA LEU A 69 18.58 -18.73 0.63
C LEU A 69 19.23 -19.95 -0.05
N ARG A 70 19.35 -19.92 -1.39
CA ARG A 70 20.01 -20.95 -2.19
C ARG A 70 21.53 -20.95 -1.99
N ASP A 71 22.15 -19.78 -2.01
CA ASP A 71 23.61 -19.62 -1.97
C ASP A 71 24.17 -19.49 -0.53
N ARG A 72 23.37 -19.89 0.47
CA ARG A 72 23.75 -19.85 1.89
C ARG A 72 25.10 -20.53 2.17
N GLU A 73 25.35 -21.71 1.62
CA GLU A 73 26.57 -22.47 1.89
C GLU A 73 27.84 -21.86 1.28
N PRO A 74 27.88 -21.49 -0.01
CA PRO A 74 29.04 -20.78 -0.55
C PRO A 74 29.24 -19.41 0.12
N ALA A 75 28.17 -18.69 0.49
CA ALA A 75 28.27 -17.43 1.21
C ALA A 75 28.89 -17.60 2.61
N LEU A 76 28.42 -18.57 3.40
CA LEU A 76 28.95 -18.87 4.73
C LEU A 76 30.43 -19.30 4.65
N ARG A 77 30.79 -20.17 3.69
CA ARG A 77 32.18 -20.56 3.45
C ARG A 77 33.07 -19.37 3.03
N GLY A 78 32.52 -18.40 2.30
CA GLY A 78 33.21 -17.17 1.96
C GLY A 78 33.52 -16.32 3.20
N ILE A 79 32.52 -16.16 4.08
CA ILE A 79 32.66 -15.41 5.35
C ILE A 79 33.69 -16.08 6.27
N GLU A 80 33.65 -17.42 6.39
CA GLU A 80 34.64 -18.16 7.18
C GLU A 80 36.07 -18.00 6.66
N ARG A 81 36.27 -17.91 5.34
CA ARG A 81 37.60 -17.73 4.72
C ARG A 81 38.14 -16.30 4.82
N LEU A 82 37.24 -15.31 4.83
CA LEU A 82 37.60 -13.89 4.98
C LEU A 82 37.78 -13.48 6.44
N SER A 83 37.24 -14.27 7.38
CA SER A 83 37.34 -14.03 8.81
C SER A 83 38.78 -14.26 9.31
N PRO A 84 39.41 -13.26 9.97
CA PRO A 84 40.69 -13.46 10.65
C PRO A 84 40.57 -14.21 11.99
N LEU A 85 39.34 -14.57 12.42
CA LEU A 85 39.09 -15.34 13.66
C LEU A 85 39.25 -16.85 13.45
N ARG A 86 39.44 -17.61 14.54
CA ARG A 86 39.53 -19.07 14.45
C ARG A 86 38.18 -19.64 14.00
N ALA A 87 38.22 -20.70 13.19
CA ALA A 87 37.03 -21.38 12.65
C ALA A 87 35.90 -21.63 13.69
N PRO A 88 36.16 -22.14 14.92
CA PRO A 88 35.09 -22.37 15.88
C PRO A 88 34.44 -21.09 16.41
N GLU A 89 35.19 -20.00 16.55
CA GLU A 89 34.67 -18.71 17.02
C GLU A 89 33.79 -18.06 15.94
N THR A 90 34.20 -18.15 14.67
CA THR A 90 33.40 -17.66 13.54
C THR A 90 32.07 -18.41 13.40
N ALA A 91 32.09 -19.75 13.53
CA ALA A 91 30.88 -20.57 13.48
C ALA A 91 29.90 -20.23 14.61
N TYR A 92 30.40 -19.96 15.82
CA TYR A 92 29.57 -19.55 16.96
C TYR A 92 28.90 -18.20 16.74
N LEU A 93 29.60 -17.22 16.14
CA LEU A 93 29.02 -15.93 15.81
C LEU A 93 27.95 -16.07 14.72
N LEU A 94 28.22 -16.86 13.68
CA LEU A 94 27.26 -17.11 12.59
C LEU A 94 25.98 -17.78 13.10
N SER A 95 26.09 -18.76 14.00
CA SER A 95 24.90 -19.40 14.58
C SER A 95 24.10 -18.41 15.44
N ARG A 96 24.76 -17.56 16.22
CA ARG A 96 24.08 -16.54 17.03
C ARG A 96 23.40 -15.46 16.18
N LEU A 97 24.01 -15.07 15.07
CA LEU A 97 23.39 -14.19 14.09
C LEU A 97 22.15 -14.83 13.46
N ALA A 98 22.23 -16.09 13.05
CA ALA A 98 21.09 -16.83 12.50
C ALA A 98 19.92 -16.91 13.49
N GLU A 99 20.20 -17.19 14.76
CA GLU A 99 19.22 -17.20 15.84
C GLU A 99 18.56 -15.82 16.03
N THR A 100 19.37 -14.75 15.99
CA THR A 100 18.88 -13.37 16.11
C THR A 100 18.01 -12.97 14.92
N VAL A 101 18.42 -13.28 13.69
CA VAL A 101 17.63 -13.01 12.48
C VAL A 101 16.29 -13.75 12.54
N HIS A 102 16.29 -15.01 12.96
CA HIS A 102 15.06 -15.79 13.11
C HIS A 102 14.11 -15.18 14.15
N ALA A 103 14.65 -14.71 15.28
CA ALA A 103 13.87 -14.01 16.31
C ALA A 103 13.27 -12.69 15.78
N ILE A 104 14.03 -11.91 15.00
CA ILE A 104 13.54 -10.68 14.38
C ILE A 104 12.40 -10.99 13.39
N LEU A 105 12.58 -12.00 12.53
CA LEU A 105 11.55 -12.41 11.56
C LEU A 105 10.23 -12.79 12.25
N ILE A 106 10.31 -13.62 13.29
CA ILE A 106 9.13 -14.00 14.08
C ILE A 106 8.52 -12.77 14.76
N GLY A 107 9.35 -11.90 15.33
CA GLY A 107 8.89 -10.66 15.95
C GLY A 107 8.12 -9.76 14.99
N THR A 108 8.65 -9.53 13.78
CA THR A 108 7.98 -8.73 12.74
C THR A 108 6.64 -9.34 12.33
N VAL A 109 6.58 -10.66 12.12
CA VAL A 109 5.33 -11.35 11.76
C VAL A 109 4.30 -11.26 12.89
N LEU A 110 4.73 -11.42 14.14
CA LEU A 110 3.85 -11.29 15.31
C LEU A 110 3.29 -9.87 15.43
N VAL A 111 4.15 -8.85 15.28
CA VAL A 111 3.74 -7.44 15.30
C VAL A 111 2.76 -7.14 14.16
N ALA A 112 3.04 -7.61 12.94
CA ALA A 112 2.15 -7.43 11.80
C ALA A 112 0.77 -8.09 12.04
N ALA A 113 0.72 -9.27 12.66
CA ALA A 113 -0.54 -9.92 13.01
C ALA A 113 -1.34 -9.13 14.05
N VAL A 114 -0.67 -8.61 15.09
CA VAL A 114 -1.32 -7.75 16.11
C VAL A 114 -1.81 -6.44 15.48
N GLN A 115 -1.03 -5.82 14.60
CA GLN A 115 -1.40 -4.58 13.91
C GLN A 115 -2.58 -4.80 12.95
N GLY A 116 -2.56 -5.87 12.15
CA GLY A 116 -3.64 -6.20 11.24
C GLY A 116 -4.94 -6.53 11.96
N THR A 117 -4.87 -7.27 13.08
CA THR A 117 -6.05 -7.59 13.89
C THR A 117 -6.63 -6.36 14.57
N LEU A 118 -5.80 -5.54 15.21
CA LEU A 118 -6.26 -4.27 15.82
C LEU A 118 -6.81 -3.31 14.77
N GLY A 119 -6.14 -3.15 13.63
CA GLY A 119 -6.61 -2.32 12.51
C GLY A 119 -7.95 -2.81 11.94
N GLY A 120 -8.12 -4.13 11.81
CA GLY A 120 -9.37 -4.76 11.39
C GLY A 120 -10.51 -4.56 12.39
N LEU A 121 -10.24 -4.75 13.69
CA LEU A 121 -11.23 -4.56 14.76
C LEU A 121 -11.69 -3.10 14.86
N ILE A 122 -10.75 -2.14 14.77
CA ILE A 122 -11.07 -0.71 14.77
C ILE A 122 -11.93 -0.36 13.54
N SER A 123 -11.56 -0.85 12.36
CA SER A 123 -12.33 -0.60 11.12
C SER A 123 -13.75 -1.18 11.18
N TRP A 124 -13.91 -2.36 11.79
CA TRP A 124 -15.22 -2.97 12.03
C TRP A 124 -16.07 -2.14 12.99
N TRP A 125 -15.46 -1.63 14.07
CA TRP A 125 -16.17 -0.82 15.07
C TRP A 125 -16.63 0.54 14.53
N LEU A 126 -15.85 1.20 13.67
CA LEU A 126 -16.21 2.48 13.05
C LEU A 126 -17.22 2.38 11.89
N GLY A 127 -17.58 1.17 11.42
CA GLY A 127 -18.56 0.99 10.34
C GLY A 127 -18.15 1.58 8.99
N LEU A 128 -16.85 1.80 8.75
CA LEU A 128 -16.33 2.36 7.52
C LEU A 128 -16.51 1.37 6.34
N PRO A 129 -17.03 1.79 5.18
CA PRO A 129 -17.35 0.90 4.04
C PRO A 129 -16.13 0.27 3.34
N THR A 130 -14.90 0.57 3.79
CA THR A 130 -13.67 -0.07 3.31
C THR A 130 -12.83 -0.66 4.47
N PRO A 131 -13.33 -1.66 5.23
CA PRO A 131 -12.53 -2.31 6.29
C PRO A 131 -11.33 -3.08 5.71
N VAL A 132 -11.40 -3.45 4.44
CA VAL A 132 -10.47 -4.38 3.79
C VAL A 132 -9.16 -3.71 3.38
N PHE A 133 -9.14 -2.39 3.19
CA PHE A 133 -7.94 -1.70 2.68
C PHE A 133 -6.86 -1.45 3.75
N TRP A 134 -7.24 -1.44 5.04
CA TRP A 134 -6.34 -1.12 6.15
C TRP A 134 -5.96 -2.33 7.02
N GLY A 135 -6.64 -3.47 6.86
CA GLY A 135 -6.29 -4.72 7.55
C GLY A 135 -5.19 -5.54 6.86
N LEU A 136 -4.72 -5.10 5.69
CA LEU A 136 -3.71 -5.78 4.86
C LEU A 136 -2.43 -4.93 4.64
N ALA A 137 -2.21 -3.92 5.48
CA ALA A 137 -1.00 -3.09 5.46
C ALA A 137 0.01 -3.58 6.51
#